data_AF-K7V0V8-F1
#
_entry.id   AF-K7V0V8-F1
#
_cell.length_a   1.000
_cell.length_b   1.000
_cell.length_c   1.000
_cell.angle_alpha   90.00
_cell.angle_beta   90.00
_cell.angle_gamma   90.00
#
_symmetry.space_group_name_H-M   'P 1'
#
loop_
_entity.id
_entity.type
_entity.pdbx_description
1 polymer ?
#
loop_
_entity_poly.entity_id
_entity_poly.type
_entity_poly.pdbx_seq_one_letter_code
_entity_poly.pdbx_strand_id
1 'polypeptide(L)'
;MAAPIHARLLPLPLHPNPSPSLHASGTRRVPWPPRHRRRCFATPPSRNGSSSSPEIDWCPVPPDQLPVNEYEALAASLPFSWAAGGLRVYCSRLALTGAAVALFVGLPVAAFGGRGGAGGDALHLALGATGSGILAVTLAVVRMYLGWAYVGNRLLSATVEYEETGWYDGQIWVKTPEVLARDRLLGSFSVKPVLNRVKFTLVGLAGSLILCILLYVNTETPKEPYGNTGGRSIPGVYSDAAARSFEPDAFCGEPDLS
;
A
#
# COMPACT_ATOMS: atom_id res chain seq x y z
N MET A 1 14.13 27.96 -49.85
CA MET A 1 12.87 28.41 -50.47
C MET A 1 11.73 27.63 -49.85
N ALA A 2 10.94 28.28 -48.99
CA ALA A 2 9.53 28.03 -48.64
C ALA A 2 9.28 28.70 -47.27
N ALA A 3 8.35 29.66 -47.27
CA ALA A 3 8.03 30.60 -46.19
C ALA A 3 6.92 30.06 -45.26
N PRO A 4 6.63 30.72 -44.12
CA PRO A 4 5.83 30.17 -43.02
C PRO A 4 4.34 30.51 -43.14
N ILE A 5 3.47 29.67 -42.55
CA ILE A 5 2.04 29.95 -42.39
C ILE A 5 1.66 29.74 -40.91
N HIS A 6 1.52 30.85 -40.20
CA HIS A 6 0.76 30.92 -38.96
C HIS A 6 -0.73 30.95 -39.32
N ALA A 7 -1.47 29.87 -38.99
CA ALA A 7 -2.93 29.85 -39.03
C ALA A 7 -3.47 29.80 -37.59
N ARG A 8 -3.94 30.97 -37.15
CA ARG A 8 -4.61 31.23 -35.88
C ARG A 8 -6.07 30.77 -35.99
N LEU A 9 -6.40 29.58 -35.47
CA LEU A 9 -7.77 29.09 -35.43
C LEU A 9 -8.42 29.48 -34.10
N LEU A 10 -9.38 30.42 -34.18
CA LEU A 10 -10.30 30.80 -33.11
C LEU A 10 -11.30 29.66 -32.81
N PRO A 11 -11.87 29.59 -31.58
CA PRO A 11 -12.64 28.45 -31.11
C PRO A 11 -14.07 28.43 -31.67
N LEU A 12 -14.50 27.25 -32.13
CA LEU A 12 -15.87 26.97 -32.57
C LEU A 12 -16.85 26.91 -31.37
N PRO A 13 -18.07 27.44 -31.51
CA PRO A 13 -19.06 27.54 -30.43
C PRO A 13 -19.84 26.24 -30.17
N LEU A 14 -20.24 26.13 -28.90
CA LEU A 14 -21.07 25.11 -28.26
C LEU A 14 -22.46 25.00 -28.89
N HIS A 15 -22.84 23.80 -29.33
CA HIS A 15 -24.25 23.41 -29.53
C HIS A 15 -24.62 22.29 -28.54
N PRO A 16 -25.79 22.36 -27.86
CA PRO A 16 -26.16 21.42 -26.82
C PRO A 16 -26.82 20.16 -27.40
N ASN A 17 -26.34 18.99 -26.99
CA ASN A 17 -26.90 17.68 -27.34
C ASN A 17 -27.96 17.27 -26.29
N PRO A 18 -29.15 16.76 -26.67
CA PRO A 18 -30.26 16.60 -25.76
C PRO A 18 -30.20 15.30 -24.94
N SER A 19 -30.73 15.41 -23.73
CA SER A 19 -30.82 14.40 -22.69
C SER A 19 -31.70 13.20 -23.09
N PRO A 20 -31.25 11.95 -22.91
CA PRO A 20 -32.13 10.81 -22.90
C PRO A 20 -32.79 10.66 -21.52
N SER A 21 -34.10 10.80 -21.51
CA SER A 21 -35.01 10.42 -20.43
C SER A 21 -35.23 8.90 -20.40
N LEU A 22 -35.56 8.39 -19.21
CA LEU A 22 -36.16 7.06 -18.90
C LEU A 22 -35.13 5.93 -18.68
N HIS A 23 -34.94 5.49 -17.43
CA HIS A 23 -35.87 4.58 -16.74
C HIS A 23 -35.49 4.43 -15.26
N ALA A 24 -36.50 4.54 -14.43
CA ALA A 24 -36.44 4.33 -12.99
C ALA A 24 -36.28 2.83 -12.67
N SER A 25 -35.25 2.50 -11.89
CA SER A 25 -35.18 1.25 -11.14
C SER A 25 -35.11 1.59 -9.65
N GLY A 26 -36.28 1.52 -9.00
CA GLY A 26 -36.44 1.79 -7.58
C GLY A 26 -35.74 0.73 -6.73
N THR A 27 -34.76 1.14 -5.94
CA THR A 27 -34.29 0.37 -4.79
C THR A 27 -34.86 1.02 -3.53
N ARG A 28 -35.72 0.27 -2.82
CA ARG A 28 -36.28 0.65 -1.51
C ARG A 28 -35.12 0.92 -0.55
N ARG A 29 -34.90 2.17 -0.17
CA ARG A 29 -34.10 2.49 1.02
C ARG A 29 -34.99 2.41 2.24
N VAL A 30 -34.70 1.46 3.12
CA VAL A 30 -35.28 1.36 4.46
C VAL A 30 -34.77 2.55 5.29
N PRO A 31 -35.66 3.37 5.89
CA PRO A 31 -35.26 4.51 6.71
C PRO A 31 -34.64 4.07 8.05
N TRP A 32 -33.46 4.61 8.36
CA TRP A 32 -32.84 4.46 9.67
C TRP A 32 -33.51 5.41 10.68
N PRO A 33 -33.75 4.99 11.93
CA PRO A 33 -34.45 5.81 12.92
C PRO A 33 -33.60 7.00 13.42
N PRO A 34 -34.24 8.12 13.86
CA PRO A 34 -33.54 9.33 14.23
C PRO A 34 -32.83 9.19 15.58
N ARG A 35 -31.52 9.41 15.62
CA ARG A 35 -30.76 9.49 16.87
C ARG A 35 -31.03 10.84 17.55
N HIS A 36 -31.91 10.84 18.55
CA HIS A 36 -32.05 11.92 19.52
C HIS A 36 -30.74 12.14 20.29
N ARG A 37 -29.94 13.14 19.89
CA ARG A 37 -28.89 13.71 20.77
C ARG A 37 -29.43 14.98 21.40
N ARG A 38 -29.65 14.91 22.71
CA ARG A 38 -30.14 15.99 23.59
C ARG A 38 -29.27 17.24 23.46
N ARG A 39 -29.90 18.38 23.17
CA ARG A 39 -29.30 19.72 23.32
C ARG A 39 -29.22 20.03 24.81
N CYS A 40 -28.03 20.03 25.39
CA CYS A 40 -27.78 20.76 26.63
C CYS A 40 -27.54 22.22 26.26
N PHE A 41 -28.53 23.07 26.49
CA PHE A 41 -28.35 24.52 26.49
C PHE A 41 -27.53 24.88 27.74
N ALA A 42 -26.23 25.12 27.56
CA ALA A 42 -25.44 25.86 28.54
C ALA A 42 -25.55 27.34 28.17
N THR A 43 -26.28 28.10 28.97
CA THR A 43 -26.36 29.56 28.88
C THR A 43 -24.98 30.15 29.17
N PRO A 44 -24.37 30.95 28.27
CA PRO A 44 -23.07 31.55 28.53
C PRO A 44 -23.19 32.73 29.50
N PRO A 45 -22.24 32.90 30.44
CA PRO A 45 -22.20 34.10 31.29
C PRO A 45 -21.82 35.31 30.44
N SER A 46 -22.72 36.29 30.41
CA SER A 46 -22.45 37.65 29.93
C SER A 46 -21.47 38.32 30.90
N ARG A 47 -20.24 38.55 30.46
CA ARG A 47 -19.31 39.46 31.14
C ARG A 47 -18.56 40.26 30.09
N ASN A 48 -19.02 41.50 29.94
CA ASN A 48 -18.28 42.59 29.32
C ASN A 48 -16.87 42.65 29.93
N GLY A 49 -15.89 42.23 29.15
CA GLY A 49 -14.47 42.42 29.40
C GLY A 49 -13.85 42.80 28.07
N SER A 50 -13.79 44.10 27.81
CA SER A 50 -12.92 44.66 26.77
C SER A 50 -11.47 44.52 27.23
N SER A 51 -10.96 43.29 27.25
CA SER A 51 -9.55 42.99 27.37
C SER A 51 -9.17 42.38 26.04
N SER A 52 -8.49 43.18 25.21
CA SER A 52 -7.61 42.74 24.12
C SER A 52 -7.83 41.27 23.77
N SER A 53 -8.74 40.98 22.83
CA SER A 53 -8.68 39.71 22.13
C SER A 53 -7.24 39.61 21.63
N PRO A 54 -6.42 38.68 22.16
CA PRO A 54 -5.08 38.53 21.64
C PRO A 54 -5.29 38.23 20.17
N GLU A 55 -4.65 39.03 19.33
CA GLU A 55 -4.68 38.99 17.87
C GLU A 55 -5.19 37.63 17.41
N ILE A 56 -6.45 37.58 16.96
CA ILE A 56 -6.99 36.38 16.30
C ILE A 56 -6.24 36.30 14.98
N ASP A 57 -5.03 35.74 15.08
CA ASP A 57 -4.55 34.60 14.32
C ASP A 57 -4.90 34.70 12.84
N TRP A 58 -4.39 35.75 12.19
CA TRP A 58 -4.29 35.77 10.74
C TRP A 58 -3.29 34.68 10.34
N CYS A 59 -3.80 33.48 10.07
CA CYS A 59 -3.02 32.43 9.42
C CYS A 59 -2.87 32.79 7.93
N PRO A 60 -1.66 33.13 7.44
CA PRO A 60 -1.44 33.41 6.03
C PRO A 60 -1.43 32.14 5.17
N VAL A 61 -1.32 30.97 5.82
CA VAL A 61 -1.19 29.67 5.17
C VAL A 61 -2.53 29.25 4.56
N PRO A 62 -2.58 28.88 3.25
CA PRO A 62 -3.76 28.31 2.63
C PRO A 62 -4.28 27.07 3.37
N PRO A 63 -5.60 26.83 3.40
CA PRO A 63 -6.19 25.76 4.21
C PRO A 63 -5.65 24.38 3.87
N ASP A 64 -5.38 24.06 2.60
CA ASP A 64 -4.86 22.74 2.21
C ASP A 64 -3.42 22.47 2.65
N GLN A 65 -2.65 23.54 2.94
CA GLN A 65 -1.27 23.47 3.41
C GLN A 65 -1.16 23.54 4.94
N LEU A 66 -2.29 23.66 5.64
CA LEU A 66 -2.31 23.59 7.10
C LEU A 66 -2.04 22.15 7.55
N PRO A 67 -1.05 21.91 8.44
CA PRO A 67 -0.70 20.56 8.89
C PRO A 67 -1.88 19.74 9.46
N VAL A 68 -2.85 20.42 10.09
CA VAL A 68 -4.06 19.76 10.61
C VAL A 68 -4.98 19.28 9.49
N ASN A 69 -5.11 20.03 8.40
CA ASN A 69 -5.94 19.65 7.26
C ASN A 69 -5.25 18.56 6.43
N GLU A 70 -3.92 18.63 6.27
CA GLU A 70 -3.12 17.54 5.69
C GLU A 70 -3.31 16.23 6.48
N TYR A 71 -3.33 16.31 7.81
CA TYR A 71 -3.61 15.16 8.69
C TYR A 71 -5.01 14.59 8.45
N GLU A 72 -6.05 15.43 8.43
CA GLU A 72 -7.44 14.98 8.24
C GLU A 72 -7.62 14.35 6.86
N ALA A 73 -7.07 14.96 5.81
CA ALA A 73 -7.08 14.42 4.45
C ALA A 73 -6.36 13.07 4.38
N LEU A 74 -5.17 12.95 4.99
CA LEU A 74 -4.42 11.70 5.03
C LEU A 74 -5.19 10.63 5.80
N ALA A 75 -5.71 10.95 6.97
CA ALA A 75 -6.45 10.01 7.82
C ALA A 75 -7.74 9.49 7.17
N ALA A 76 -8.37 10.28 6.29
CA ALA A 76 -9.52 9.86 5.49
C ALA A 76 -9.14 8.97 4.30
N SER A 77 -7.96 9.18 3.71
CA SER A 77 -7.52 8.48 2.51
C SER A 77 -7.16 6.99 2.73
N LEU A 78 -7.32 6.18 1.68
CA LEU A 78 -6.87 4.79 1.66
C LEU A 78 -5.43 4.72 1.12
N PRO A 79 -4.54 3.86 1.66
CA PRO A 79 -4.71 2.90 2.75
C PRO A 79 -4.44 3.48 4.16
N PHE A 80 -4.17 4.78 4.28
CA PHE A 80 -3.73 5.42 5.53
C PHE A 80 -4.76 5.33 6.67
N SER A 81 -6.05 5.39 6.36
CA SER A 81 -7.14 5.24 7.33
C SER A 81 -7.12 3.89 8.07
N TRP A 82 -6.54 2.84 7.47
CA TRP A 82 -6.43 1.53 8.10
C TRP A 82 -5.46 1.57 9.26
N ALA A 83 -4.35 2.29 9.08
CA ALA A 83 -3.34 2.49 10.09
C ALA A 83 -3.81 3.44 11.19
N ALA A 84 -4.87 4.23 11.02
CA ALA A 84 -5.48 5.02 12.09
C ALA A 84 -6.46 4.21 12.97
N GLY A 85 -7.05 3.14 12.42
CA GLY A 85 -8.07 2.34 13.11
C GLY A 85 -7.54 1.36 14.17
N GLY A 86 -8.39 0.40 14.53
CA GLY A 86 -8.05 -0.66 15.48
C GLY A 86 -7.04 -1.68 14.91
N LEU A 87 -6.17 -2.22 15.77
CA LEU A 87 -5.11 -3.15 15.37
C LEU A 87 -5.63 -4.38 14.60
N ARG A 88 -6.74 -4.98 15.06
CA ARG A 88 -7.33 -6.17 14.42
C ARG A 88 -7.79 -5.88 12.99
N VAL A 89 -8.45 -4.75 12.79
CA VAL A 89 -8.95 -4.31 11.47
C VAL A 89 -7.78 -3.95 10.56
N TYR A 90 -6.75 -3.32 11.11
CA TYR A 90 -5.52 -3.03 10.39
C TYR A 90 -4.83 -4.32 9.89
N CYS A 91 -4.57 -5.27 10.79
CA CYS A 91 -3.93 -6.54 10.44
C CYS A 91 -4.78 -7.37 9.46
N SER A 92 -6.10 -7.42 9.64
CA SER A 92 -6.97 -8.16 8.72
C SER A 92 -7.01 -7.56 7.31
N ARG A 93 -7.02 -6.23 7.20
CA ARG A 93 -6.95 -5.54 5.90
C ARG A 93 -5.62 -5.77 5.21
N LEU A 94 -4.51 -5.72 5.96
CA LEU A 94 -3.19 -6.04 5.41
C LEU A 94 -3.09 -7.49 4.94
N ALA A 95 -3.57 -8.43 5.75
CA ALA A 95 -3.61 -9.84 5.39
C ALA A 95 -4.47 -10.08 4.15
N LEU A 96 -5.63 -9.42 4.06
CA LEU A 96 -6.50 -9.50 2.88
C LEU A 96 -5.82 -8.95 1.63
N THR A 97 -5.16 -7.78 1.72
CA THR A 97 -4.41 -7.23 0.58
C THR A 97 -3.24 -8.12 0.18
N GLY A 98 -2.51 -8.67 1.15
CA GLY A 98 -1.40 -9.59 0.89
C GLY A 98 -1.87 -10.90 0.25
N ALA A 99 -2.97 -11.47 0.74
CA ALA A 99 -3.59 -12.66 0.16
C ALA A 99 -4.10 -12.39 -1.26
N ALA A 100 -4.76 -11.25 -1.50
CA ALA A 100 -5.21 -10.87 -2.83
C ALA A 100 -4.03 -10.77 -3.81
N VAL A 101 -2.94 -10.08 -3.43
CA VAL A 101 -1.76 -9.99 -4.30
C VAL A 101 -1.07 -11.35 -4.47
N ALA A 102 -0.96 -12.15 -3.41
CA ALA A 102 -0.40 -13.51 -3.49
C ALA A 102 -1.20 -14.41 -4.44
N LEU A 103 -2.54 -14.28 -4.48
CA LEU A 103 -3.38 -15.09 -5.36
C LEU A 103 -3.39 -14.58 -6.80
N PHE A 104 -3.52 -13.26 -7.03
CA PHE A 104 -3.65 -12.70 -8.38
C PHE A 104 -2.33 -12.46 -9.09
N VAL A 105 -1.27 -12.16 -8.34
CA VAL A 105 0.07 -11.90 -8.90
C VAL A 105 1.01 -13.05 -8.54
N GLY A 106 1.02 -13.46 -7.28
CA GLY A 106 1.92 -14.50 -6.80
C GLY A 106 1.70 -15.86 -7.46
N LEU A 107 0.45 -16.34 -7.57
CA LEU A 107 0.18 -17.65 -8.18
C LEU A 107 0.54 -17.71 -9.67
N PRO A 108 0.14 -16.75 -10.54
CA PRO A 108 0.58 -16.79 -11.93
C PRO A 108 2.11 -16.72 -12.05
N VAL A 109 2.76 -15.82 -11.32
CA VAL A 109 4.23 -15.67 -11.35
C VAL A 109 4.93 -16.95 -10.90
N ALA A 110 4.47 -17.56 -9.82
CA ALA A 110 5.06 -18.79 -9.30
C ALA A 110 4.73 -20.00 -10.18
N ALA A 111 3.55 -20.04 -10.83
CA ALA A 111 3.18 -21.12 -11.74
C ALA A 111 4.06 -21.12 -13.01
N PHE A 112 4.45 -19.94 -13.51
CA PHE A 112 5.43 -19.85 -14.60
C PHE A 112 6.85 -20.23 -14.16
N GLY A 113 7.19 -20.08 -12.88
CA GLY A 113 8.50 -20.48 -12.33
C GLY A 113 8.64 -21.97 -11.98
N GLY A 114 7.53 -22.69 -11.81
CA GLY A 114 7.52 -24.07 -11.34
C GLY A 114 8.07 -25.09 -12.36
N ARG A 115 9.18 -25.76 -12.03
CA ARG A 115 9.70 -26.92 -12.76
C ARG A 115 9.07 -28.20 -12.20
N GLY A 116 8.09 -28.73 -12.94
CA GLY A 116 7.29 -29.93 -12.66
C GLY A 116 7.88 -31.02 -11.74
N GLY A 117 7.30 -31.17 -10.56
CA GLY A 117 7.57 -32.12 -9.50
C GLY A 117 6.37 -32.21 -8.55
N ALA A 118 5.50 -33.19 -8.78
CA ALA A 118 4.15 -33.35 -8.20
C ALA A 118 3.98 -33.34 -6.65
N GLY A 119 5.03 -33.17 -5.86
CA GLY A 119 4.97 -33.06 -4.39
C GLY A 119 5.76 -31.88 -3.80
N GLY A 120 6.92 -31.54 -4.36
CA GLY A 120 7.73 -30.39 -3.94
C GLY A 120 7.25 -29.07 -4.54
N ASP A 121 6.67 -29.10 -5.72
CA ASP A 121 6.25 -27.91 -6.45
C ASP A 121 5.19 -27.09 -5.74
N ALA A 122 4.25 -27.73 -5.05
CA ALA A 122 3.16 -27.01 -4.38
C ALA A 122 3.69 -26.13 -3.24
N LEU A 123 4.68 -26.61 -2.47
CA LEU A 123 5.31 -25.83 -1.41
C LEU A 123 6.18 -24.70 -1.99
N HIS A 124 6.96 -24.99 -3.03
CA HIS A 124 7.73 -23.98 -3.77
C HIS A 124 6.85 -22.87 -4.34
N LEU A 125 5.75 -23.27 -4.99
CA LEU A 125 4.72 -22.38 -5.53
C LEU A 125 4.08 -21.53 -4.42
N ALA A 126 3.70 -22.17 -3.31
CA ALA A 126 3.08 -21.48 -2.18
C ALA A 126 4.04 -20.49 -1.50
N LEU A 127 5.32 -20.84 -1.34
CA LEU A 127 6.34 -19.95 -0.79
C LEU A 127 6.60 -18.76 -1.73
N GLY A 128 6.73 -19.00 -3.04
CA GLY A 128 6.87 -17.93 -4.03
C GLY A 128 5.66 -16.99 -4.05
N ALA A 129 4.44 -17.53 -4.04
CA ALA A 129 3.22 -16.75 -3.99
C ALA A 129 3.11 -15.94 -2.69
N THR A 130 3.40 -16.56 -1.55
CA THR A 130 3.38 -15.89 -0.24
C THR A 130 4.44 -14.79 -0.15
N GLY A 131 5.65 -15.02 -0.67
CA GLY A 131 6.72 -14.02 -0.74
C GLY A 131 6.30 -12.77 -1.51
N SER A 132 5.62 -12.93 -2.64
CA SER A 132 5.08 -11.80 -3.41
C SER A 132 4.04 -10.99 -2.61
N GLY A 133 3.18 -11.65 -1.85
CA GLY A 133 2.19 -11.01 -0.97
C GLY A 133 2.84 -10.23 0.17
N ILE A 134 3.85 -10.82 0.84
CA ILE A 134 4.62 -10.16 1.90
C ILE A 134 5.32 -8.91 1.35
N LEU A 135 5.93 -9.00 0.16
CA LEU A 135 6.60 -7.86 -0.48
C LEU A 135 5.62 -6.71 -0.76
N ALA A 136 4.47 -7.02 -1.35
CA ALA A 136 3.45 -6.01 -1.65
C ALA A 136 2.91 -5.34 -0.38
N VAL A 137 2.65 -6.12 0.68
CA VAL A 137 2.24 -5.58 1.98
C VAL A 137 3.35 -4.71 2.58
N THR A 138 4.61 -5.10 2.44
CA THR A 138 5.76 -4.33 2.92
C THR A 138 5.81 -2.96 2.24
N LEU A 139 5.66 -2.90 0.92
CA LEU A 139 5.61 -1.62 0.18
C LEU A 139 4.42 -0.76 0.59
N ALA A 140 3.24 -1.35 0.79
CA ALA A 140 2.07 -0.62 1.29
C ALA A 140 2.32 -0.02 2.68
N VAL A 141 2.93 -0.80 3.60
CA VAL A 141 3.29 -0.36 4.95
C VAL A 141 4.36 0.72 4.93
N VAL A 142 5.37 0.64 4.05
CA VAL A 142 6.36 1.70 3.85
C VAL A 142 5.68 2.98 3.34
N ARG A 143 4.77 2.90 2.36
CA ARG A 143 4.01 4.07 1.88
C ARG A 143 3.19 4.70 3.00
N MET A 144 2.53 3.89 3.83
CA MET A 144 1.82 4.37 5.01
C MET A 144 2.77 5.06 6.00
N TYR A 145 3.91 4.45 6.31
CA TYR A 145 4.91 5.02 7.20
C TYR A 145 5.37 6.40 6.75
N LEU A 146 5.72 6.55 5.46
CA LEU A 146 6.21 7.80 4.91
C LEU A 146 5.17 8.93 5.00
N GLY A 147 3.91 8.66 4.63
CA GLY A 147 2.85 9.68 4.73
C GLY A 147 2.57 10.10 6.17
N TRP A 148 2.48 9.13 7.09
CA TRP A 148 2.27 9.42 8.50
C TRP A 148 3.46 10.13 9.15
N ALA A 149 4.70 9.76 8.79
CA ALA A 149 5.91 10.40 9.28
C ALA A 149 6.02 11.85 8.79
N TYR A 150 5.65 12.11 7.53
CA TYR A 150 5.62 13.44 6.95
C TYR A 150 4.67 14.38 7.70
N VAL A 151 3.40 13.99 7.83
CA VAL A 151 2.39 14.77 8.57
C VAL A 151 2.78 14.91 10.04
N GLY A 152 3.29 13.85 10.66
CA GLY A 152 3.77 13.89 12.05
C GLY A 152 4.89 14.90 12.26
N ASN A 153 5.84 14.98 11.33
CA ASN A 153 6.92 15.97 11.38
C ASN A 153 6.38 17.40 11.22
N ARG A 154 5.45 17.63 10.29
CA ARG A 154 4.82 18.94 10.07
C ARG A 154 3.97 19.44 11.25
N LEU A 155 3.26 18.54 11.92
CA LEU A 155 2.51 18.86 13.13
C LEU A 155 3.42 19.25 14.29
N LEU A 156 4.54 18.55 14.47
CA LEU A 156 5.47 18.80 15.57
C LEU A 156 6.40 20.01 15.34
N SER A 157 6.62 20.38 14.07
CA SER A 157 7.39 21.56 13.68
C SER A 157 6.73 22.84 14.16
N ALA A 158 7.56 23.78 14.64
CA ALA A 158 7.14 25.13 15.04
C ALA A 158 6.89 26.04 13.83
N THR A 159 7.48 25.70 12.68
CA THR A 159 7.36 26.45 11.44
C THR A 159 6.71 25.60 10.37
N VAL A 160 5.94 26.25 9.49
CA VAL A 160 5.32 25.65 8.30
C VAL A 160 5.83 26.38 7.08
N GLU A 161 6.47 25.64 6.19
CA GLU A 161 6.76 26.10 4.84
C GLU A 161 5.49 25.97 4.00
N TYR A 162 5.05 27.10 3.44
CA TYR A 162 3.87 27.19 2.61
C TYR A 162 4.15 28.02 1.36
N GLU A 163 3.44 27.69 0.29
CA GLU A 163 3.46 28.45 -0.95
C GLU A 163 2.26 29.39 -0.96
N GLU A 164 2.50 30.70 -1.10
CA GLU A 164 1.42 31.68 -1.18
C GLU A 164 0.69 31.62 -2.52
N THR A 165 1.42 31.53 -3.63
CA THR A 165 0.89 31.47 -5.00
C THR A 165 1.87 30.84 -5.99
N GLY A 166 1.37 29.89 -6.81
CA GLY A 166 2.03 29.28 -7.96
C GLY A 166 3.56 29.38 -8.06
N TRP A 167 4.06 30.11 -9.08
CA TRP A 167 5.49 30.18 -9.40
C TRP A 167 6.33 31.03 -8.43
N TYR A 168 5.77 31.49 -7.31
CA TYR A 168 6.47 32.33 -6.34
C TYR A 168 6.98 31.54 -5.13
N ASP A 169 8.06 32.05 -4.54
CA ASP A 169 8.84 31.37 -3.50
C ASP A 169 8.00 30.89 -2.30
N GLY A 170 8.43 29.78 -1.71
CA GLY A 170 7.91 29.30 -0.44
C GLY A 170 8.25 30.27 0.69
N GLN A 171 7.26 30.55 1.54
CA GLN A 171 7.42 31.32 2.76
C GLN A 171 7.35 30.42 3.99
N ILE A 172 7.91 30.89 5.09
CA ILE A 172 7.91 30.17 6.37
C ILE A 172 7.02 30.93 7.35
N TRP A 173 5.94 30.30 7.78
CA TRP A 173 5.10 30.82 8.85
C TRP A 173 5.51 30.21 10.19
N VAL A 174 5.72 31.07 11.21
CA VAL A 174 5.95 30.65 12.58
C VAL A 174 4.60 30.49 13.28
N LYS A 175 4.29 29.29 13.76
CA LYS A 175 3.03 29.01 14.45
C LYS A 175 2.95 29.81 15.75
N THR A 176 1.78 30.39 16.02
CA THR A 176 1.44 30.93 17.33
C THR A 176 1.51 29.84 18.41
N PRO A 177 1.85 30.17 19.67
CA PRO A 177 2.01 29.17 20.72
C PRO A 177 0.72 28.35 20.97
N GLU A 178 -0.45 28.95 20.74
CA GLU A 178 -1.75 28.30 20.84
C GLU A 178 -1.94 27.22 19.76
N VAL A 179 -1.66 27.56 18.50
CA VAL A 179 -1.76 26.61 17.36
C VAL A 179 -0.72 25.50 17.50
N LEU A 180 0.51 25.86 17.87
CA LEU A 180 1.58 24.88 18.09
C LEU A 180 1.25 23.88 19.21
N ALA A 181 0.64 24.33 20.30
CA ALA A 181 0.21 23.46 21.38
C ALA A 181 -0.85 22.45 20.90
N ARG A 182 -1.85 22.90 20.12
CA ARG A 182 -2.88 22.04 19.53
C ARG A 182 -2.28 20.99 18.60
N ASP A 183 -1.41 21.40 17.68
CA ASP A 183 -0.79 20.50 16.71
C ASP A 183 0.09 19.44 17.39
N ARG A 184 0.84 19.83 18.43
CA ARG A 184 1.67 18.89 19.19
C ARG A 184 0.85 17.89 19.98
N LEU A 185 -0.29 18.30 20.53
CA LEU A 185 -1.23 17.37 21.17
C LEU A 185 -1.76 16.37 20.15
N LEU A 186 -2.22 16.82 18.98
CA LEU A 186 -2.70 15.94 17.92
C LEU A 186 -1.60 14.97 17.43
N GLY A 187 -0.41 15.49 17.14
CA GLY A 187 0.72 14.68 16.69
C GLY A 187 1.18 13.65 17.73
N SER A 188 1.19 14.01 19.01
CA SER A 188 1.60 13.10 20.08
C SER A 188 0.56 12.04 20.43
N PHE A 189 -0.73 12.38 20.45
CA PHE A 189 -1.79 11.44 20.84
C PHE A 189 -2.33 10.60 19.68
N SER A 190 -2.41 11.14 18.47
CA SER A 190 -2.99 10.42 17.32
C SER A 190 -1.92 9.85 16.40
N VAL A 191 -0.88 10.61 16.07
CA VAL A 191 0.10 10.21 15.05
C VAL A 191 1.16 9.26 15.61
N LYS A 192 1.75 9.55 16.78
CA LYS A 192 2.76 8.67 17.40
C LYS A 192 2.35 7.21 17.59
N PRO A 193 1.14 6.86 18.11
CA PRO A 193 0.77 5.45 18.25
C PRO A 193 0.60 4.75 16.91
N VAL A 194 0.13 5.48 15.88
CA VAL A 194 0.03 4.96 14.51
C VAL A 194 1.41 4.66 13.94
N LEU A 195 2.37 5.59 14.05
CA LEU A 195 3.76 5.36 13.62
C LEU A 195 4.37 4.17 14.33
N ASN A 196 4.18 4.07 15.65
CA ASN A 196 4.77 2.98 16.43
C ASN A 196 4.22 1.62 15.98
N ARG A 197 2.91 1.53 15.73
CA ARG A 197 2.28 0.33 15.17
C ARG A 197 2.86 -0.04 13.80
N VAL A 198 3.00 0.95 12.90
CA VAL A 198 3.54 0.74 11.55
C VAL A 198 5.02 0.34 11.60
N LYS A 199 5.80 0.89 12.53
CA LYS A 199 7.20 0.47 12.76
C LYS A 199 7.28 -0.98 13.21
N PHE A 200 6.45 -1.37 14.18
CA PHE A 200 6.43 -2.75 14.68
C PHE A 200 6.02 -3.74 13.58
N THR A 201 5.03 -3.41 12.77
CA THR A 201 4.66 -4.27 11.63
C THR A 201 5.71 -4.29 10.54
N LEU A 202 6.44 -3.20 10.31
CA LEU A 202 7.57 -3.21 9.38
C LEU A 202 8.68 -4.17 9.83
N VAL A 203 9.02 -4.18 11.13
CA VAL A 203 9.98 -5.13 11.70
C VAL A 203 9.46 -6.57 11.58
N GLY A 204 8.20 -6.81 11.91
CA GLY A 204 7.57 -8.12 11.75
C GLY A 204 7.55 -8.61 10.29
N LEU A 205 7.27 -7.71 9.34
CA LEU A 205 7.28 -8.02 7.91
C LEU A 205 8.68 -8.33 7.40
N ALA A 206 9.69 -7.55 7.81
CA ALA A 206 11.09 -7.84 7.50
C ALA A 206 11.51 -9.23 8.00
N GLY A 207 11.16 -9.57 9.25
CA GLY A 207 11.38 -10.91 9.80
C GLY A 207 10.66 -12.00 9.02
N SER A 208 9.40 -11.77 8.63
CA SER A 208 8.62 -12.72 7.83
C SER A 208 9.18 -12.93 6.42
N LEU A 209 9.73 -11.88 5.80
CA LEU A 209 10.34 -11.93 4.49
C LEU A 209 11.66 -12.73 4.54
N ILE A 210 12.49 -12.48 5.55
CA ILE A 210 13.72 -13.28 5.79
C ILE A 210 13.35 -14.75 6.01
N LEU A 211 12.35 -15.03 6.86
CA LEU A 211 11.89 -16.40 7.10
C LEU A 211 11.40 -17.06 5.80
N CYS A 212 10.63 -16.35 4.97
CA CYS A 212 10.13 -16.86 3.70
C CYS A 212 11.28 -17.21 2.74
N ILE A 213 12.31 -16.36 2.65
CA ILE A 213 13.51 -16.63 1.85
C ILE A 213 14.26 -17.85 2.37
N LEU A 214 14.46 -17.96 3.69
CA LEU A 214 15.15 -19.12 4.29
C LEU A 214 14.39 -20.43 4.01
N LEU A 215 13.06 -20.43 4.13
CA LEU A 215 12.25 -21.60 3.79
C LEU A 215 12.35 -21.95 2.31
N TYR A 216 12.34 -20.95 1.43
CA TYR A 216 12.48 -21.14 -0.02
C TYR A 216 13.82 -21.81 -0.37
N VAL A 217 14.94 -21.30 0.16
CA VAL A 217 16.27 -21.88 -0.07
C VAL A 217 16.35 -23.32 0.45
N ASN A 218 15.77 -23.62 1.62
CA ASN A 218 15.76 -24.98 2.16
C ASN A 218 14.92 -25.96 1.32
N THR A 219 13.91 -25.47 0.59
CA THR A 219 13.15 -26.31 -0.35
C THR A 219 13.89 -26.55 -1.67
N GLU A 220 14.81 -25.68 -2.06
CA GLU A 220 15.65 -25.82 -3.27
C GLU A 220 16.82 -26.79 -3.10
N THR A 221 17.08 -27.31 -1.90
CA THR A 221 18.07 -28.37 -1.70
C THR A 221 17.42 -29.76 -1.69
N PRO A 222 17.06 -30.38 -2.84
CA PRO A 222 17.12 -31.82 -2.91
C PRO A 222 18.59 -32.18 -2.71
N LYS A 223 18.90 -32.67 -1.51
CA LYS A 223 20.05 -33.55 -1.34
C LYS A 223 19.73 -34.76 -2.20
N GLU A 224 20.18 -34.76 -3.45
CA GLU A 224 20.43 -36.00 -4.17
C GLU A 224 21.61 -36.64 -3.42
N PRO A 225 21.42 -37.68 -2.57
CA PRO A 225 22.52 -38.60 -2.38
C PRO A 225 22.78 -39.20 -3.75
N TYR A 226 23.89 -38.79 -4.36
CA TYR A 226 24.50 -39.50 -5.45
C TYR A 226 24.61 -40.99 -5.06
N GLY A 227 23.71 -41.84 -5.55
CA GLY A 227 23.74 -43.27 -5.21
C GLY A 227 22.38 -43.97 -5.25
N ASN A 228 22.12 -44.61 -6.38
CA ASN A 228 21.26 -45.80 -6.51
C ASN A 228 19.77 -45.64 -6.19
N THR A 229 19.03 -44.93 -7.03
CA THR A 229 17.66 -45.38 -7.37
C THR A 229 17.46 -45.11 -8.86
N GLY A 230 17.50 -46.19 -9.65
CA GLY A 230 17.44 -46.13 -11.10
C GLY A 230 16.16 -45.47 -11.60
N GLY A 231 16.30 -44.71 -12.68
CA GLY A 231 15.22 -44.47 -13.63
C GLY A 231 14.27 -43.32 -13.30
N ARG A 232 14.77 -42.09 -13.14
CA ARG A 232 13.94 -40.89 -13.41
C ARG A 232 14.62 -40.06 -14.49
N SER A 233 14.12 -40.18 -15.72
CA SER A 233 14.52 -39.31 -16.84
C SER A 233 14.14 -37.87 -16.52
N ILE A 234 15.13 -36.98 -16.55
CA ILE A 234 14.89 -35.54 -16.50
C ILE A 234 14.47 -35.11 -17.91
N PRO A 235 13.33 -34.42 -18.10
CA PRO A 235 12.91 -33.97 -19.42
C PRO A 235 13.95 -33.01 -20.00
N GLY A 236 14.49 -33.32 -21.19
CA GLY A 236 15.46 -32.49 -21.91
C GLY A 236 16.93 -32.77 -21.59
N VAL A 237 17.24 -33.64 -20.62
CA VAL A 237 18.61 -34.12 -20.37
C VAL A 237 18.68 -35.59 -20.78
N TYR A 238 19.57 -35.90 -21.72
CA TYR A 238 19.85 -37.28 -22.12
C TYR A 238 20.36 -38.04 -20.88
N SER A 239 19.65 -39.08 -20.47
CA SER A 239 20.12 -40.01 -19.45
C SER A 239 20.27 -41.39 -20.06
N ASP A 240 21.46 -41.97 -19.94
CA ASP A 240 21.78 -43.29 -20.50
C ASP A 240 20.82 -44.37 -20.01
N ALA A 241 20.39 -44.28 -18.74
CA ALA A 241 19.42 -45.21 -18.17
C ALA A 241 18.03 -45.13 -18.83
N ALA A 242 17.58 -43.92 -19.23
CA ALA A 242 16.32 -43.76 -19.93
C ALA A 242 16.47 -44.09 -21.42
N ALA A 243 17.59 -43.71 -22.05
CA ALA A 243 17.91 -44.10 -23.41
C ALA A 243 17.90 -45.64 -23.57
N ARG A 244 18.51 -46.37 -22.62
CA ARG A 244 18.45 -47.84 -22.54
C ARG A 244 17.04 -48.42 -22.44
N SER A 245 16.07 -47.68 -21.88
CA SER A 245 14.68 -48.14 -21.79
C SER A 245 13.89 -47.97 -23.09
N PHE A 246 14.25 -46.98 -23.92
CA PHE A 246 13.62 -46.74 -25.22
C PHE A 246 14.32 -47.49 -26.37
N GLU A 247 15.63 -47.68 -26.26
CA GLU A 247 16.48 -48.34 -27.27
C GLU A 247 17.42 -49.35 -26.58
N PRO A 248 16.92 -50.50 -26.06
CA PRO A 248 17.78 -51.47 -25.38
C PRO A 248 18.89 -52.01 -26.29
N ASP A 249 18.58 -52.22 -27.57
CA ASP A 249 19.50 -52.79 -28.57
C ASP A 249 20.71 -51.90 -28.85
N ALA A 250 20.58 -50.58 -28.69
CA ALA A 250 21.68 -49.63 -28.89
C ALA A 250 22.79 -49.79 -27.83
N PHE A 251 22.50 -50.45 -26.70
CA PHE A 251 23.41 -50.59 -25.57
C PHE A 251 23.79 -52.04 -25.24
N CYS A 252 23.40 -53.03 -26.05
CA CYS A 252 23.70 -54.45 -25.82
C CYS A 252 25.19 -54.84 -26.03
N GLY A 253 26.12 -53.88 -26.12
CA GLY A 253 27.49 -54.11 -26.58
C GLY A 253 28.61 -53.98 -25.54
N GLU A 254 28.37 -53.48 -24.33
CA GLU A 254 29.42 -53.37 -23.31
C GLU A 254 29.32 -54.50 -22.29
N PRO A 255 30.18 -55.53 -22.35
CA PRO A 255 30.34 -56.48 -21.26
C PRO A 255 30.97 -55.74 -20.08
N ASP A 256 30.33 -55.83 -18.91
CA ASP A 256 30.88 -55.35 -17.63
C ASP A 256 32.26 -56.00 -17.40
N LEU A 257 33.33 -55.27 -17.72
CA LEU A 257 34.69 -55.61 -17.32
C LEU A 257 34.79 -55.33 -15.82
N SER A 258 34.65 -56.42 -15.06
CA SER A 258 34.89 -56.56 -13.62
C SER A 258 36.18 -55.92 -13.14
#